data_AF-A0A3N5LHM1-F1
#
_entry.id   AF-A0A3N5LHM1-F1
#
_cell.length_a   1.000
_cell.length_b   1.000
_cell.length_c   1.000
_cell.angle_alpha   90.00
_cell.angle_beta   90.00
_cell.angle_gamma   90.00
#
_symmetry.space_group_name_H-M   'P 1'
#
loop_
_entity.id
_entity.type
_entity.pdbx_description
1 polymer ?
#
loop_
_entity_poly.entity_id
_entity_poly.type
_entity_poly.pdbx_seq_one_letter_code
_entity_poly.pdbx_strand_id
1 'polypeptide(L)'
;MPDEDPGAETAAEEERPSLDWVDILATVIMAVAALFTAWSAFQSDQWSDNMAFSLNAAGAARTESSRAFTRAGQLSQIDVASYFGWVDALQRDLAAGDIDVSEGYVPDAETVSGFLYGQFRPEFAVAMDAWLATRPFANPDAPETPFAMPEYEVAETAEAERLQQLAEDKVAEAQAADRNDDKYVLSTIIFAAIFLFAGLSTKMRSRAGQLGMLGVAVVFLFVGAVYLVTVPIQV
;
A
#
# COMPACT_ATOMS: atom_id res chain seq x y z
N MET A 1 -74.10 -59.58 8.93
CA MET A 1 -74.37 -58.56 9.96
C MET A 1 -74.18 -59.22 11.32
N PRO A 2 -73.50 -58.55 12.24
CA PRO A 2 -72.06 -58.76 12.48
C PRO A 2 -71.77 -59.11 13.94
N ASP A 3 -70.56 -59.62 14.21
CA ASP A 3 -69.83 -59.25 15.42
C ASP A 3 -68.36 -59.08 15.00
N GLU A 4 -67.98 -57.81 14.85
CA GLU A 4 -66.61 -57.34 14.75
C GLU A 4 -65.95 -57.52 16.13
N ASP A 5 -64.80 -58.19 16.18
CA ASP A 5 -63.78 -57.88 17.18
C ASP A 5 -62.62 -57.16 16.46
N PRO A 6 -62.50 -55.84 16.62
CA PRO A 6 -61.46 -55.02 16.05
C PRO A 6 -60.33 -54.86 17.08
N GLY A 7 -59.14 -55.40 16.81
CA GLY A 7 -58.05 -55.13 17.77
C GLY A 7 -56.81 -55.98 17.65
N ALA A 8 -56.22 -56.05 16.46
CA ALA A 8 -54.80 -56.37 16.34
C ALA A 8 -54.13 -55.43 15.33
N GLU A 9 -54.37 -54.12 15.48
CA GLU A 9 -53.33 -53.15 15.16
C GLU A 9 -52.22 -53.40 16.17
N THR A 10 -51.26 -54.25 15.80
CA THR A 10 -49.89 -54.07 16.27
C THR A 10 -49.50 -52.68 15.78
N ALA A 11 -49.74 -51.68 16.61
CA ALA A 11 -49.07 -50.41 16.53
C ALA A 11 -47.59 -50.76 16.50
N ALA A 12 -47.02 -50.74 15.30
CA ALA A 12 -45.60 -50.55 15.16
C ALA A 12 -45.35 -49.27 15.94
N GLU A 13 -44.80 -49.40 17.14
CA GLU A 13 -44.05 -48.33 17.76
C GLU A 13 -43.07 -47.87 16.68
N GLU A 14 -43.42 -46.80 15.97
CA GLU A 14 -42.42 -45.92 15.40
C GLU A 14 -41.58 -45.51 16.60
N GLU A 15 -40.52 -46.29 16.86
CA GLU A 15 -39.40 -45.89 17.69
C GLU A 15 -38.98 -44.55 17.13
N ARG A 16 -39.48 -43.47 17.73
CA ARG A 16 -39.02 -42.12 17.44
C ARG A 16 -37.51 -42.22 17.68
N PRO A 17 -36.67 -42.10 16.64
CA PRO A 17 -35.24 -42.30 16.82
C PRO A 17 -34.85 -41.32 17.91
N SER A 18 -34.41 -41.84 19.07
CA SER A 18 -34.00 -41.01 20.17
C SER A 18 -32.86 -40.16 19.62
N LEU A 19 -33.11 -38.87 19.42
CA LEU A 19 -32.12 -37.94 18.90
C LEU A 19 -30.88 -38.03 19.79
N ASP A 20 -29.82 -38.62 19.25
CA ASP A 20 -28.57 -38.76 19.98
C ASP A 20 -28.03 -37.35 20.21
N TRP A 21 -27.77 -37.00 21.47
CA TRP A 21 -27.28 -35.68 21.85
C TRP A 21 -25.98 -35.32 21.10
N VAL A 22 -25.24 -36.34 20.67
CA VAL A 22 -24.01 -36.24 19.88
C VAL A 22 -24.29 -35.66 18.49
N ASP A 23 -25.40 -36.05 17.85
CA ASP A 23 -25.78 -35.55 16.53
C ASP A 23 -26.29 -34.11 16.61
N ILE A 24 -27.02 -33.78 17.69
CA ILE A 24 -27.42 -32.39 17.99
C ILE A 24 -26.18 -31.53 18.18
N LEU A 25 -25.24 -31.98 19.02
CA LEU A 25 -24.01 -31.23 19.29
C LEU A 25 -23.14 -31.05 18.04
N ALA A 26 -22.97 -32.10 17.23
CA ALA A 26 -22.27 -32.01 15.95
C ALA A 26 -22.94 -31.00 15.01
N THR A 27 -24.27 -30.99 14.94
CA THR A 27 -25.05 -30.02 14.14
C THR A 27 -24.83 -28.59 14.61
N VAL A 28 -24.85 -28.36 15.93
CA VAL A 28 -24.56 -27.04 16.50
C VAL A 28 -23.13 -26.59 16.19
N ILE A 29 -22.14 -27.47 16.34
CA ILE A 29 -20.74 -27.16 16.02
C ILE A 29 -20.58 -26.79 14.55
N MET A 30 -21.22 -27.54 13.64
CA MET A 30 -21.20 -27.23 12.20
C MET A 30 -21.86 -25.87 11.91
N ALA A 31 -22.99 -25.56 12.53
CA ALA A 31 -23.67 -24.28 12.35
C ALA A 31 -22.80 -23.10 12.83
N VAL A 32 -22.17 -23.22 14.01
CA VAL A 32 -21.26 -22.20 14.54
C VAL A 32 -20.03 -22.05 13.64
N ALA A 33 -19.43 -23.17 13.21
CA ALA A 33 -18.29 -23.13 12.29
C ALA A 33 -18.65 -22.44 10.96
N ALA A 34 -19.84 -22.69 10.41
CA ALA A 34 -20.30 -22.03 9.19
C ALA A 34 -20.43 -20.50 9.37
N LEU A 35 -20.95 -20.03 10.50
CA LEU A 35 -21.05 -18.60 10.80
C LEU A 35 -19.66 -17.95 10.92
N PHE A 36 -18.72 -18.60 11.60
CA PHE A 36 -17.35 -18.09 11.72
C PHE A 36 -16.57 -18.14 10.41
N THR A 37 -16.80 -19.14 9.57
CA THR A 37 -16.28 -19.18 8.19
C THR A 37 -16.80 -17.98 7.39
N ALA A 38 -18.11 -17.73 7.42
CA ALA A 38 -18.71 -16.59 6.72
C ALA A 38 -18.17 -15.24 7.22
N TRP A 39 -18.04 -15.09 8.55
CA TRP A 39 -17.44 -13.90 9.15
C TRP A 39 -15.97 -13.71 8.73
N SER A 40 -15.19 -14.80 8.72
CA SER A 40 -13.79 -14.74 8.32
C SER A 40 -13.64 -14.37 6.85
N ALA A 41 -14.47 -14.94 5.97
CA ALA A 41 -14.48 -14.56 4.56
C ALA A 41 -14.86 -13.09 4.35
N PHE A 42 -15.86 -12.58 5.07
CA PHE A 42 -16.23 -11.16 5.02
C PHE A 42 -15.08 -10.23 5.46
N GLN A 43 -14.43 -10.55 6.58
CA GLN A 43 -13.31 -9.73 7.07
C GLN A 43 -12.07 -9.81 6.17
N SER A 44 -11.81 -10.98 5.58
CA SER A 44 -10.77 -11.18 4.57
C SER A 44 -10.98 -10.23 3.37
N ASP A 45 -12.20 -10.19 2.83
CA ASP A 45 -12.56 -9.30 1.71
C ASP A 45 -12.36 -7.82 2.07
N GLN A 46 -12.76 -7.40 3.27
CA GLN A 46 -12.58 -6.02 3.74
C GLN A 46 -11.10 -5.61 3.86
N TRP A 47 -10.23 -6.51 4.33
CA TRP A 47 -8.79 -6.27 4.40
C TRP A 47 -8.14 -6.25 3.00
N SER A 48 -8.59 -7.15 2.11
CA SER A 48 -8.16 -7.19 0.71
C SER A 48 -8.52 -5.90 -0.04
N ASP A 49 -9.72 -5.35 0.20
CA ASP A 49 -10.15 -4.06 -0.35
C ASP A 49 -9.28 -2.90 0.15
N ASN A 50 -8.96 -2.86 1.45
CA ASN A 50 -8.08 -1.84 2.01
C ASN A 50 -6.65 -1.94 1.44
N MET A 51 -6.15 -3.16 1.25
CA MET A 51 -4.89 -3.42 0.56
C MET A 51 -4.94 -2.88 -0.88
N ALA A 52 -5.99 -3.20 -1.64
CA ALA A 52 -6.15 -2.76 -3.02
C ALA A 52 -6.23 -1.23 -3.14
N PHE A 53 -6.98 -0.57 -2.25
CA PHE A 53 -7.04 0.90 -2.20
C PHE A 53 -5.66 1.50 -1.94
N SER A 54 -4.92 0.96 -0.98
CA SER A 54 -3.58 1.43 -0.62
C SER A 54 -2.58 1.22 -1.76
N LEU A 55 -2.63 0.08 -2.46
CA LEU A 55 -1.79 -0.17 -3.64
C LEU A 55 -2.14 0.75 -4.81
N ASN A 56 -3.42 1.05 -5.03
CA ASN A 56 -3.85 2.02 -6.04
C ASN A 56 -3.31 3.42 -5.73
N ALA A 57 -3.40 3.85 -4.47
CA ALA A 57 -2.82 5.12 -4.02
C ALA A 57 -1.29 5.16 -4.20
N ALA A 58 -0.60 4.07 -3.87
CA ALA A 58 0.84 3.95 -4.10
C ALA A 58 1.21 4.02 -5.60
N GLY A 59 0.43 3.37 -6.46
CA GLY A 59 0.60 3.44 -7.92
C GLY A 59 0.40 4.86 -8.47
N ALA A 60 -0.61 5.58 -7.97
CA ALA A 60 -0.84 6.98 -8.33
C ALA A 60 0.32 7.87 -7.90
N ALA A 61 0.79 7.72 -6.65
CA ALA A 61 1.91 8.48 -6.11
C ALA A 61 3.22 8.21 -6.87
N ARG A 62 3.53 6.96 -7.24
CA ARG A 62 4.69 6.62 -8.09
C ARG A 62 4.62 7.25 -9.48
N THR A 63 3.41 7.27 -10.07
CA THR A 63 3.19 7.89 -11.37
C THR A 63 3.47 9.39 -11.30
N GLU A 64 2.96 10.06 -10.27
CA GLU A 64 3.17 11.49 -10.10
C GLU A 64 4.62 11.82 -9.73
N SER A 65 5.27 11.02 -8.88
CA SER A 65 6.71 11.13 -8.61
C SER A 65 7.54 11.04 -9.89
N SER A 66 7.24 10.08 -10.78
CA SER A 66 7.94 9.93 -12.06
C SER A 66 7.73 11.13 -12.98
N ARG A 67 6.52 11.73 -12.97
CA ARG A 67 6.24 12.97 -13.70
C ARG A 67 7.04 14.15 -13.15
N ALA A 68 7.09 14.29 -11.83
CA ALA A 68 7.85 15.33 -11.16
C ALA A 68 9.37 15.20 -11.42
N PHE A 69 9.95 13.98 -11.31
CA PHE A 69 11.35 13.75 -11.67
C PHE A 69 11.64 14.06 -13.15
N THR A 70 10.72 13.71 -14.05
CA THR A 70 10.85 14.04 -15.48
C THR A 70 10.87 15.55 -15.67
N ARG A 71 9.97 16.27 -15.00
CA ARG A 71 9.92 17.74 -15.07
C ARG A 71 11.17 18.36 -14.45
N ALA A 72 11.63 17.88 -13.30
CA ALA A 72 12.87 18.33 -12.66
C ALA A 72 14.09 18.18 -13.59
N GLY A 73 14.17 17.06 -14.32
CA GLY A 73 15.20 16.82 -15.33
C GLY A 73 15.10 17.75 -16.53
N GLN A 74 13.89 18.05 -17.02
CA GLN A 74 13.66 19.01 -18.11
C GLN A 74 14.05 20.43 -17.68
N LEU A 75 13.63 20.82 -16.47
CA LEU A 75 13.95 22.10 -15.85
C LEU A 75 15.47 22.26 -15.68
N SER A 76 16.16 21.24 -15.16
CA SER A 76 17.62 21.25 -15.06
C SER A 76 18.31 21.39 -16.42
N GLN A 77 17.79 20.72 -17.46
CA GLN A 77 18.33 20.87 -18.82
C GLN A 77 18.09 22.27 -19.40
N ILE A 78 16.94 22.88 -19.11
CA ILE A 78 16.66 24.27 -19.48
C ILE A 78 17.67 25.19 -18.79
N ASP A 79 17.92 25.01 -17.50
CA ASP A 79 18.87 25.86 -16.76
C ASP A 79 20.30 25.70 -17.30
N VAL A 80 20.74 24.48 -17.60
CA VAL A 80 22.05 24.21 -18.23
C VAL A 80 22.14 24.87 -19.60
N ALA A 81 21.10 24.77 -20.44
CA ALA A 81 21.09 25.40 -21.75
C ALA A 81 21.09 26.94 -21.66
N SER A 82 20.30 27.51 -20.75
CA SER A 82 20.28 28.94 -20.47
C SER A 82 21.62 29.44 -19.96
N TYR A 83 22.28 28.70 -19.06
CA TYR A 83 23.62 29.00 -18.59
C TYR A 83 24.64 29.04 -19.72
N PHE A 84 24.69 28.01 -20.58
CA PHE A 84 25.61 28.02 -21.72
C PHE A 84 25.32 29.15 -22.70
N GLY A 85 24.05 29.47 -22.94
CA GLY A 85 23.66 30.62 -23.76
C GLY A 85 24.14 31.94 -23.16
N TRP A 86 24.02 32.10 -21.85
CA TRP A 86 24.54 33.25 -21.13
C TRP A 86 26.07 33.32 -21.16
N VAL A 87 26.79 32.21 -20.99
CA VAL A 87 28.26 32.17 -21.06
C VAL A 87 28.75 32.59 -22.45
N ASP A 88 28.14 32.10 -23.53
CA ASP A 88 28.49 32.51 -24.89
C ASP A 88 28.22 34.01 -25.12
N ALA A 89 27.08 34.52 -24.64
CA ALA A 89 26.77 35.95 -24.70
C ALA A 89 27.78 36.79 -23.90
N LEU A 90 28.15 36.34 -22.69
CA LEU A 90 29.14 37.00 -21.84
C LEU A 90 30.49 37.12 -22.55
N GLN A 91 30.94 36.05 -23.20
CA GLN A 91 32.20 36.07 -23.97
C GLN A 91 32.16 37.08 -25.12
N ARG A 92 31.02 37.24 -25.80
CA ARG A 92 30.85 38.22 -26.87
C ARG A 92 30.87 39.65 -26.36
N ASP A 93 30.14 39.93 -25.29
CA ASP A 93 30.08 41.26 -24.68
C ASP A 93 31.48 41.67 -24.13
N LEU A 94 32.22 40.72 -23.53
CA LEU A 94 33.61 40.92 -23.12
C LEU A 94 34.55 41.20 -24.30
N ALA A 95 34.39 40.47 -25.42
CA ALA A 95 35.22 40.68 -26.61
C ALA A 95 34.91 42.00 -27.33
N ALA A 96 33.67 42.48 -27.25
CA ALA A 96 33.27 43.80 -27.73
C ALA A 96 33.75 44.94 -26.83
N GLY A 97 34.06 44.64 -25.56
CA GLY A 97 34.42 45.64 -24.55
C GLY A 97 33.21 46.34 -23.94
N ASP A 98 32.02 45.76 -24.08
CA ASP A 98 30.76 46.33 -23.57
C ASP A 98 30.63 46.13 -22.05
N ILE A 99 31.30 45.11 -21.50
CA ILE A 99 31.32 44.79 -20.07
C ILE A 99 32.74 44.47 -19.58
N ASP A 100 32.96 44.65 -18.27
CA ASP A 100 34.16 44.19 -17.55
C ASP A 100 33.70 43.36 -16.34
N VAL A 101 34.26 42.16 -16.17
CA VAL A 101 33.94 41.23 -15.08
C VAL A 101 35.06 41.10 -14.04
N SER A 102 36.11 41.91 -14.13
CA SER A 102 37.28 41.86 -13.23
C SER A 102 36.90 42.08 -11.76
N GLU A 103 35.95 42.98 -11.48
CA GLU A 103 35.41 43.26 -10.14
C GLU A 103 34.14 42.45 -9.82
N GLY A 104 33.64 41.67 -10.78
CA GLY A 104 32.40 40.91 -10.70
C GLY A 104 31.46 41.21 -11.87
N TYR A 105 30.49 40.32 -12.10
CA TYR A 105 29.48 40.50 -13.14
C TYR A 105 28.30 41.33 -12.60
N VAL A 106 27.93 42.37 -13.32
CA VAL A 106 26.71 43.15 -13.08
C VAL A 106 25.83 43.05 -14.33
N PRO A 107 24.60 42.52 -14.24
CA PRO A 107 23.73 42.41 -15.40
C PRO A 107 23.36 43.78 -15.96
N ASP A 108 23.62 44.00 -17.25
CA ASP A 108 23.15 45.17 -17.99
C ASP A 108 22.16 44.74 -19.07
N ALA A 109 20.92 45.21 -18.98
CA ALA A 109 19.84 44.85 -19.89
C ALA A 109 20.08 45.30 -21.34
N GLU A 110 21.01 46.24 -21.59
CA GLU A 110 21.39 46.65 -22.94
C GLU A 110 22.36 45.66 -23.62
N THR A 111 23.01 44.80 -22.84
CA THR A 111 23.94 43.75 -23.30
C THR A 111 23.20 42.43 -23.53
N VAL A 112 23.75 41.57 -24.39
CA VAL A 112 23.10 40.27 -24.68
C VAL A 112 23.15 39.36 -23.46
N SER A 113 24.26 39.37 -22.72
CA SER A 113 24.41 38.59 -21.50
C SER A 113 23.44 39.05 -20.41
N GLY A 114 23.30 40.36 -20.17
CA GLY A 114 22.37 40.86 -19.14
C GLY A 114 20.90 40.65 -19.52
N PHE A 115 20.56 40.71 -20.80
CA PHE A 115 19.23 40.31 -21.28
C PHE A 115 18.94 38.83 -20.98
N LEU A 116 19.86 37.92 -21.29
CA LEU A 116 19.70 36.49 -21.00
C LEU A 116 19.70 36.19 -19.50
N TYR A 117 20.47 36.95 -18.71
CA TYR A 117 20.46 36.84 -17.25
C TYR A 117 19.06 37.07 -16.67
N GLY A 118 18.35 38.09 -17.16
CA GLY A 118 16.98 38.39 -16.76
C GLY A 118 15.93 37.34 -17.17
N GLN A 119 16.31 36.35 -18.00
CA GLN A 119 15.41 35.28 -18.44
C GLN A 119 15.60 33.97 -17.67
N PHE A 120 16.56 33.90 -16.75
CA PHE A 120 16.71 32.72 -15.92
C PHE A 120 15.45 32.43 -15.13
N ARG A 121 15.19 31.13 -14.96
CA ARG A 121 14.13 30.70 -14.06
C ARG A 121 14.40 31.24 -12.66
N PRO A 122 13.36 31.68 -11.91
CA PRO A 122 13.56 32.26 -10.58
C PRO A 122 14.36 31.39 -9.62
N GLU A 123 14.14 30.08 -9.63
CA GLU A 123 14.90 29.11 -8.81
C GLU A 123 16.39 29.08 -9.19
N PHE A 124 16.70 29.04 -10.48
CA PHE A 124 18.08 29.03 -10.96
C PHE A 124 18.78 30.39 -10.73
N ALA A 125 18.05 31.50 -10.83
CA ALA A 125 18.58 32.82 -10.58
C ALA A 125 19.16 32.96 -9.16
N VAL A 126 18.54 32.34 -8.16
CA VAL A 126 19.08 32.33 -6.77
C VAL A 126 20.46 31.68 -6.72
N ALA A 127 20.62 30.51 -7.35
CA ALA A 127 21.91 29.82 -7.43
C ALA A 127 22.94 30.62 -8.24
N MET A 128 22.49 31.28 -9.31
CA MET A 128 23.32 32.13 -10.15
C MET A 128 23.83 33.37 -9.39
N ASP A 129 22.95 34.08 -8.69
CA ASP A 129 23.28 35.24 -7.87
C ASP A 129 24.29 34.85 -6.78
N ALA A 130 24.04 33.74 -6.09
CA ALA A 130 24.93 33.21 -5.05
C ALA A 130 26.30 32.82 -5.62
N TRP A 131 26.32 32.17 -6.78
CA TRP A 131 27.56 31.79 -7.47
C TRP A 131 28.35 33.03 -7.89
N LEU A 132 27.72 34.02 -8.52
CA LEU A 132 28.39 35.25 -8.94
C LEU A 132 28.95 36.05 -7.75
N ALA A 133 28.29 36.01 -6.59
CA ALA A 133 28.81 36.61 -5.36
C ALA A 133 30.14 35.99 -4.89
N THR A 134 30.45 34.75 -5.28
CA THR A 134 31.76 34.11 -5.02
C THR A 134 32.90 34.63 -5.91
N ARG A 135 32.56 35.48 -6.89
CA ARG A 135 33.45 36.06 -7.91
C ARG A 135 34.21 35.00 -8.73
N PRO A 136 33.49 34.11 -9.45
CA PRO A 136 34.08 32.95 -10.12
C PRO A 136 35.11 33.27 -11.21
N PHE A 137 35.09 34.50 -11.75
CA PHE A 137 36.05 34.95 -12.76
C PHE A 137 37.40 35.42 -12.19
N ALA A 138 37.45 35.73 -10.89
CA ALA A 138 38.64 36.26 -10.22
C ALA A 138 39.12 35.38 -9.05
N ASN A 139 38.24 34.54 -8.50
CA ASN A 139 38.50 33.68 -7.37
C ASN A 139 38.67 32.21 -7.81
N PRO A 140 39.88 31.63 -7.74
CA PRO A 140 40.10 30.24 -8.13
C PRO A 140 39.46 29.21 -7.19
N ASP A 141 39.09 29.59 -5.97
CA ASP A 141 38.41 28.71 -5.00
C ASP A 141 36.88 28.75 -5.14
N ALA A 142 36.35 29.54 -6.07
CA ALA A 142 34.92 29.58 -6.36
C ALA A 142 34.44 28.24 -6.95
N PRO A 143 33.20 27.81 -6.67
CA PRO A 143 32.60 26.67 -7.35
C PRO A 143 32.64 26.85 -8.87
N GLU A 144 32.86 25.77 -9.62
CA GLU A 144 33.08 25.86 -11.08
C GLU A 144 31.86 26.40 -11.85
N THR A 145 30.65 26.12 -11.36
CA THR A 145 29.39 26.52 -12.00
C THR A 145 28.32 26.78 -10.92
N PRO A 146 27.25 27.52 -11.24
CA PRO A 146 26.12 27.69 -10.33
C PRO A 146 25.43 26.36 -9.96
N PHE A 147 25.57 25.31 -10.77
CA PHE A 147 25.02 23.98 -10.49
C PHE A 147 25.74 23.23 -9.36
N ALA A 148 26.94 23.68 -8.97
CA ALA A 148 27.67 23.15 -7.82
C ALA A 148 27.30 23.86 -6.51
N MET A 149 26.45 24.90 -6.57
CA MET A 149 26.02 25.65 -5.40
C MET A 149 24.96 24.86 -4.61
N PRO A 150 24.99 24.88 -3.27
CA PRO A 150 23.91 24.34 -2.45
C PRO A 150 22.54 24.98 -2.73
N GLU A 151 22.52 26.23 -3.17
CA GLU A 151 21.31 26.98 -3.52
C GLU A 151 20.64 26.49 -4.81
N TYR A 152 21.33 25.67 -5.62
CA TYR A 152 20.73 25.09 -6.82
C TYR A 152 19.81 23.93 -6.43
N GLU A 153 18.55 24.27 -6.17
CA GLU A 153 17.47 23.33 -5.92
C GLU A 153 16.37 23.47 -6.95
N VAL A 154 15.91 22.34 -7.48
CA VAL A 154 14.75 22.27 -8.37
C VAL A 154 13.58 21.73 -7.55
N ALA A 155 12.55 22.56 -7.31
CA ALA A 155 11.45 22.22 -6.42
C ALA A 155 10.73 20.91 -6.80
N GLU A 156 10.68 20.59 -8.09
CA GLU A 156 10.11 19.35 -8.62
C GLU A 156 10.87 18.08 -8.17
N THR A 157 12.17 18.18 -7.86
CA THR A 157 12.93 17.05 -7.29
C THR A 157 12.42 16.72 -5.89
N ALA A 158 12.25 17.74 -5.03
CA ALA A 158 11.74 17.55 -3.68
C ALA A 158 10.29 17.03 -3.68
N GLU A 159 9.45 17.51 -4.60
CA GLU A 159 8.10 16.98 -4.76
C GLU A 159 8.09 15.52 -5.23
N ALA A 160 8.99 15.16 -6.16
CA ALA A 160 9.12 13.79 -6.62
C ALA A 160 9.53 12.83 -5.49
N GLU A 161 10.47 13.25 -4.63
CA GLU A 161 10.90 12.49 -3.45
C GLU A 161 9.79 12.37 -2.41
N ARG A 162 9.04 13.45 -2.16
CA ARG A 162 7.88 13.43 -1.25
C ARG A 162 6.81 12.45 -1.73
N LEU A 163 6.51 12.43 -3.02
CA LEU A 163 5.55 11.50 -3.63
C LEU A 163 6.05 10.06 -3.62
N GLN A 164 7.36 9.85 -3.80
CA GLN A 164 7.98 8.55 -3.68
C GLN A 164 7.84 8.01 -2.25
N GLN A 165 8.11 8.84 -1.23
CA GLN A 165 7.92 8.46 0.17
C GLN A 165 6.45 8.12 0.47
N LEU A 166 5.52 8.93 -0.03
CA LEU A 166 4.08 8.65 0.10
C LEU A 166 3.71 7.28 -0.49
N ALA A 167 4.30 6.91 -1.64
CA ALA A 167 4.05 5.61 -2.23
C ALA A 167 4.58 4.45 -1.37
N GLU A 168 5.74 4.63 -0.74
CA GLU A 168 6.34 3.64 0.16
C GLU A 168 5.49 3.45 1.42
N ASP A 169 5.02 4.55 2.02
CA ASP A 169 4.13 4.52 3.18
C ASP A 169 2.82 3.77 2.84
N LYS A 170 2.26 4.01 1.65
CA LYS A 170 1.05 3.31 1.18
C LYS A 170 1.27 1.84 0.89
N VAL A 171 2.45 1.44 0.43
CA VAL A 171 2.81 0.02 0.32
C VAL A 171 2.93 -0.62 1.69
N ALA A 172 3.52 0.06 2.68
CA ALA A 172 3.61 -0.46 4.04
C ALA A 172 2.21 -0.66 4.66
N GLU A 173 1.28 0.26 4.42
CA GLU A 173 -0.13 0.14 4.80
C GLU A 173 -0.80 -1.06 4.12
N ALA A 174 -0.61 -1.23 2.81
CA ALA A 174 -1.13 -2.36 2.05
C ALA A 174 -0.63 -3.71 2.60
N GLN A 175 0.67 -3.81 2.92
CA GLN A 175 1.26 -5.02 3.52
C GLN A 175 0.72 -5.30 4.93
N ALA A 176 0.38 -4.27 5.70
CA ALA A 176 -0.25 -4.45 7.00
C ALA A 176 -1.67 -5.00 6.86
N ALA A 177 -2.42 -4.52 5.86
CA ALA A 177 -3.74 -5.04 5.51
C ALA A 177 -3.68 -6.50 5.03
N ASP A 178 -2.76 -6.83 4.13
CA ASP A 178 -2.50 -8.18 3.63
C ASP A 178 -2.22 -9.19 4.78
N ARG A 179 -1.36 -8.80 5.73
CA ARG A 179 -1.10 -9.64 6.92
C ARG A 179 -2.32 -9.86 7.81
N ASN A 180 -3.32 -8.98 7.76
CA ASN A 180 -4.57 -9.17 8.50
C ASN A 180 -5.55 -10.01 7.70
N ASP A 181 -5.63 -9.84 6.39
CA ASP A 181 -6.36 -10.71 5.47
C ASP A 181 -5.95 -12.18 5.64
N ASP A 182 -4.65 -12.46 5.60
CA ASP A 182 -4.08 -13.80 5.79
C ASP A 182 -4.56 -14.49 7.08
N LYS A 183 -4.75 -13.73 8.17
CA LYS A 183 -5.24 -14.28 9.45
C LYS A 183 -6.68 -14.76 9.33
N TYR A 184 -7.51 -14.08 8.55
CA TYR A 184 -8.89 -14.48 8.29
C TYR A 184 -8.97 -15.63 7.29
N VAL A 185 -8.09 -15.68 6.29
CA VAL A 185 -7.93 -16.85 5.42
C VAL A 185 -7.58 -18.10 6.26
N LEU A 186 -6.62 -17.99 7.18
CA LEU A 186 -6.28 -19.08 8.10
C LEU A 186 -7.48 -19.50 8.97
N SER A 187 -8.24 -18.53 9.49
CA SER A 187 -9.44 -18.80 10.29
C SER A 187 -10.47 -19.61 9.51
N THR A 188 -10.71 -19.24 8.25
CA THR A 188 -11.61 -19.96 7.32
C THR A 188 -11.18 -21.44 7.17
N ILE A 189 -9.88 -21.70 7.02
CA ILE A 189 -9.33 -23.07 6.92
C ILE A 189 -9.56 -23.86 8.22
N ILE A 190 -9.35 -23.23 9.38
CA ILE A 190 -9.59 -23.85 10.69
C ILE A 190 -11.07 -24.24 10.84
N PHE A 191 -12.00 -23.33 10.51
CA PHE A 191 -13.43 -23.61 10.60
C PHE A 191 -13.92 -24.64 9.57
N ALA A 192 -13.33 -24.69 8.37
CA ALA A 192 -13.58 -25.76 7.42
C ALA A 192 -13.16 -27.13 7.97
N ALA A 193 -12.01 -27.22 8.65
CA ALA A 193 -11.57 -28.46 9.30
C ALA A 193 -12.51 -28.88 10.44
N ILE A 194 -12.98 -27.93 11.27
CA ILE A 194 -13.97 -28.20 12.33
C ILE A 194 -15.26 -28.77 11.73
N PHE A 195 -15.75 -28.15 10.66
CA PHE A 195 -16.94 -28.60 9.95
C PHE A 195 -16.76 -30.04 9.44
N LEU A 196 -15.59 -30.37 8.89
CA LEU A 196 -15.25 -31.71 8.45
C LEU A 196 -15.28 -32.73 9.60
N PHE A 197 -14.61 -32.44 10.73
CA PHE A 197 -14.57 -33.37 11.87
C PHE A 197 -15.94 -33.60 12.50
N ALA A 198 -16.74 -32.54 12.65
CA ALA A 198 -18.11 -32.65 13.15
C ALA A 198 -19.04 -33.39 12.17
N GLY A 199 -18.88 -33.17 10.85
CA GLY A 199 -19.64 -33.88 9.83
C GLY A 199 -19.23 -35.36 9.71
N LEU A 200 -17.97 -35.71 9.97
CA LEU A 200 -17.52 -37.10 9.98
C LEU A 200 -17.91 -37.84 11.26
N SER A 201 -18.03 -37.16 12.41
CA SER A 201 -18.43 -37.82 13.66
C SER A 201 -19.81 -38.48 13.52
N THR A 202 -20.77 -37.82 12.87
CA THR A 202 -22.14 -38.35 12.69
C THR A 202 -22.22 -39.60 11.80
N LYS A 203 -21.17 -39.89 11.01
CA LYS A 203 -21.10 -41.08 10.15
C LYS A 203 -20.36 -42.26 10.79
N MET A 204 -19.80 -42.09 11.98
CA MET A 204 -19.02 -43.13 12.64
C MET A 204 -19.93 -44.20 13.24
N ARG A 205 -19.67 -45.46 12.87
CA ARG A 205 -20.37 -46.64 13.42
C ARG A 205 -20.00 -46.95 14.87
N SER A 206 -18.79 -46.56 15.31
CA SER A 206 -18.32 -46.81 16.67
C SER A 206 -18.49 -45.58 17.56
N ARG A 207 -19.05 -45.77 18.77
CA ARG A 207 -19.26 -44.69 19.76
C ARG A 207 -17.96 -43.98 20.12
N ALA A 208 -16.87 -44.74 20.23
CA ALA A 208 -15.53 -44.20 20.53
C ALA A 208 -14.99 -43.33 19.38
N GLY A 209 -15.20 -43.73 18.12
CA GLY A 209 -14.82 -42.92 16.96
C GLY A 209 -15.63 -41.63 16.85
N GLN A 210 -16.94 -41.72 17.06
CA GLN A 210 -17.85 -40.57 17.09
C GLN A 210 -17.43 -39.55 18.17
N LEU A 211 -17.19 -40.00 19.41
CA LEU A 211 -16.71 -39.13 20.50
C LEU A 211 -15.30 -38.58 20.25
N GLY A 212 -14.41 -39.38 19.65
CA GLY A 212 -13.05 -38.96 19.32
C GLY A 212 -13.03 -37.81 18.31
N MET A 213 -13.74 -37.94 17.19
CA MET A 213 -13.83 -36.88 16.17
C MET A 213 -14.54 -35.64 16.69
N LEU A 214 -15.62 -35.82 17.47
CA LEU A 214 -16.33 -34.71 18.07
C LEU A 214 -15.46 -33.96 19.09
N GLY A 215 -14.68 -34.68 19.90
CA GLY A 215 -13.71 -34.08 20.82
C GLY A 215 -12.68 -33.22 20.10
N VAL A 216 -12.13 -33.70 18.97
CA VAL A 216 -11.21 -32.91 18.13
C VAL A 216 -11.91 -31.67 17.58
N ALA A 217 -13.13 -31.80 17.07
CA ALA A 217 -13.91 -30.67 16.57
C ALA A 217 -14.15 -29.59 17.64
N VAL A 218 -14.49 -29.99 18.87
CA VAL A 218 -14.69 -29.07 20.01
C VAL A 218 -13.39 -28.35 20.38
N VAL A 219 -12.27 -29.07 20.45
CA VAL A 219 -10.96 -28.46 20.77
C VAL A 219 -10.58 -27.45 19.70
N PHE A 220 -10.70 -27.81 18.43
CA PHE A 220 -10.39 -26.91 17.32
C PHE A 220 -11.35 -25.71 17.30
N LEU A 221 -12.65 -25.92 17.56
CA LEU A 221 -13.63 -24.82 17.64
C LEU A 221 -13.26 -23.82 18.72
N PHE A 222 -12.86 -24.30 19.90
CA PHE A 222 -12.45 -23.43 20.99
C PHE A 222 -11.19 -22.64 20.62
N VAL A 223 -10.15 -23.31 20.11
CA VAL A 223 -8.90 -22.65 19.69
C VAL A 223 -9.15 -21.65 18.55
N GLY A 224 -9.93 -22.04 17.54
CA GLY A 224 -10.28 -21.20 16.40
C GLY A 224 -11.11 -19.98 16.80
N ALA A 225 -12.07 -20.14 17.71
CA ALA A 225 -12.87 -19.03 18.23
C ALA A 225 -12.01 -18.05 19.03
N VAL A 226 -11.12 -18.55 19.91
CA VAL A 226 -10.18 -17.69 20.65
C VAL A 226 -9.27 -16.94 19.68
N TYR A 227 -8.71 -17.63 18.69
CA TYR A 227 -7.88 -16.99 17.67
C TYR A 227 -8.65 -15.90 16.92
N LEU A 228 -9.85 -16.19 16.40
CA LEU A 228 -10.66 -15.26 15.63
C LEU A 228 -10.98 -13.98 16.42
N VAL A 229 -11.23 -14.08 17.72
CA VAL A 229 -11.50 -12.92 18.59
C VAL A 229 -10.26 -12.04 18.80
N THR A 230 -9.05 -12.57 18.59
CA THR A 230 -7.80 -11.79 18.70
C THR A 230 -7.36 -11.12 17.40
N VAL A 231 -7.97 -11.47 16.26
CA VAL A 231 -7.62 -10.89 14.95
C VAL A 231 -8.26 -9.49 14.82
N PRO A 232 -7.54 -8.48 14.31
CA PRO A 232 -8.08 -7.12 14.15
C PRO A 232 -9.20 -7.07 13.11
N ILE A 233 -10.30 -6.45 13.48
CA ILE A 233 -11.47 -6.26 12.61
C ILE A 233 -11.33 -4.98 11.78
N GLN A 234 -11.74 -5.06 10.51
CA GLN A 234 -11.92 -3.92 9.63
C GLN A 234 -13.41 -3.54 9.61
N VAL A 235 -13.69 -2.25 9.82
CA VAL A 235 -15.05 -1.67 9.86
C VAL A 235 -15.26 -0.81 8.62
#